data_AF-A0A7H8M4B9-F1
#
_entry.id   AF-A0A7H8M4B9-F1
#
_cell.length_a   1.000
_cell.length_b   1.000
_cell.length_c   1.000
_cell.angle_alpha   90.00
_cell.angle_beta   90.00
_cell.angle_gamma   90.00
#
_symmetry.space_group_name_H-M   'P 1'
#
loop_
_entity.id
_entity.type
_entity.pdbx_description
1 polymer ?
#
loop_
_entity_poly.entity_id
_entity_poly.type
_entity_poly.pdbx_seq_one_letter_code
_entity_poly.pdbx_strand_id
1 'polypeptide(L)'
;MDVRFSIRGSDQAPELESLADWLKGEPDLAGRVRLDAPLPRPGEMGSAADTLMVALGSGGVVSVLAASLKAWLAQPRRSDIRLLVQGEQGEKIEIEAKRVGREDIEGLLREALHAGRPE
;
A
#
# COMPACT_ATOMS: atom_id res chain seq x y z
N MET A 1 2.06 7.44 -12.54
CA MET A 1 2.67 6.62 -11.49
C MET A 1 1.79 6.67 -10.26
N ASP A 2 0.81 5.80 -10.22
CA ASP A 2 0.13 5.43 -8.99
C ASP A 2 0.64 4.10 -8.45
N VAL A 3 0.51 3.95 -7.14
CA VAL A 3 0.65 2.67 -6.46
C VAL A 3 -0.64 2.40 -5.71
N ARG A 4 -1.05 1.14 -5.71
CA ARG A 4 -2.26 0.66 -5.04
C ARG A 4 -1.87 -0.23 -3.88
N PHE A 5 -2.56 -0.09 -2.77
CA PHE A 5 -2.35 -0.88 -1.57
C PHE A 5 -3.63 -1.63 -1.23
N SER A 6 -3.53 -2.92 -0.92
CA SER A 6 -4.65 -3.72 -0.44
C SER A 6 -4.20 -4.51 0.78
N ILE A 7 -5.09 -4.73 1.74
CA ILE A 7 -4.76 -5.48 2.96
C ILE A 7 -5.37 -6.88 2.87
N ARG A 8 -4.56 -7.89 3.18
CA ARG A 8 -4.98 -9.28 3.36
C ARG A 8 -4.92 -9.61 4.84
N GLY A 9 -6.08 -9.91 5.41
CA GLY A 9 -6.24 -10.28 6.81
C GLY A 9 -7.71 -10.54 7.15
N SER A 10 -7.97 -10.82 8.43
CA SER A 10 -9.32 -10.96 8.97
C SER A 10 -10.09 -9.63 9.03
N ASP A 11 -9.37 -8.52 9.25
CA ASP A 11 -9.92 -7.16 9.32
C ASP A 11 -9.26 -6.30 8.23
N GLN A 12 -9.87 -6.22 7.05
CA GLN A 12 -9.29 -5.53 5.89
C GLN A 12 -9.72 -4.06 5.83
N ALA A 13 -11.02 -3.80 5.99
CA ALA A 13 -11.60 -2.46 5.90
C ALA A 13 -11.01 -1.50 6.95
N PRO A 14 -11.05 -1.77 8.27
CA PRO A 14 -10.55 -0.80 9.25
C PRO A 14 -9.03 -0.68 9.22
N GLU A 15 -8.29 -1.73 8.85
CA GLU A 15 -6.84 -1.62 8.68
C GLU A 15 -6.51 -0.74 7.47
N LEU A 16 -7.30 -0.81 6.38
CA LEU A 16 -7.06 0.02 5.20
C LEU A 16 -7.47 1.48 5.45
N GLU A 17 -8.57 1.70 6.16
CA GLU A 17 -8.97 3.03 6.61
C GLU A 17 -7.91 3.65 7.53
N SER A 18 -7.38 2.86 8.48
CA SER A 18 -6.27 3.27 9.36
C SER A 18 -5.00 3.63 8.57
N LEU A 19 -4.66 2.82 7.55
CA LEU A 19 -3.54 3.14 6.66
C LEU A 19 -3.79 4.43 5.88
N ALA A 20 -5.00 4.60 5.34
CA ALA A 20 -5.36 5.78 4.57
C ALA A 20 -5.32 7.05 5.43
N ASP A 21 -5.81 7.00 6.66
CA ASP A 21 -5.74 8.09 7.62
C ASP A 21 -4.28 8.43 7.98
N TRP A 22 -3.47 7.40 8.26
CA TRP A 22 -2.04 7.56 8.54
C TRP A 22 -1.30 8.26 7.39
N LEU A 23 -1.48 7.79 6.16
CA LEU A 23 -0.83 8.39 4.99
C LEU A 23 -1.38 9.79 4.67
N LYS A 24 -2.63 10.09 5.00
CA LYS A 24 -3.19 11.45 4.88
C LYS A 24 -2.63 12.40 5.92
N GLY A 25 -2.21 11.88 7.09
CA GLY A 25 -1.53 12.66 8.13
C GLY A 25 -0.14 13.16 7.71
N GLU A 26 0.48 12.54 6.71
CA GLU A 26 1.79 12.92 6.20
C GLU A 26 1.68 14.11 5.23
N PRO A 27 2.28 15.27 5.54
CA PRO A 27 2.10 16.50 4.75
C PRO A 27 2.60 16.38 3.31
N ASP A 28 3.60 15.54 3.04
CA ASP A 28 4.12 15.31 1.68
C ASP A 28 3.19 14.41 0.83
N LEU A 29 2.40 13.56 1.50
CA LEU A 29 1.46 12.62 0.90
C LEU A 29 0.01 13.14 0.93
N ALA A 30 -0.27 14.15 1.75
CA ALA A 30 -1.56 14.78 1.90
C ALA A 30 -2.07 15.26 0.53
N GLY A 31 -3.31 14.88 0.18
CA GLY A 31 -3.91 15.17 -1.12
C GLY A 31 -3.53 14.21 -2.26
N ARG A 32 -2.56 13.30 -2.05
CA ARG A 32 -2.17 12.25 -3.01
C ARG A 32 -2.78 10.89 -2.70
N VAL A 33 -3.29 10.72 -1.49
CA VAL A 33 -3.89 9.48 -0.98
C VAL A 33 -5.39 9.47 -1.28
N ARG A 34 -5.86 8.45 -2.00
CA ARG A 34 -7.26 8.22 -2.34
C ARG A 34 -7.67 6.78 -2.07
N LEU A 35 -8.72 6.60 -1.28
CA LEU A 35 -9.37 5.29 -1.13
C LEU A 35 -10.17 5.01 -2.41
N ASP A 36 -9.86 3.88 -3.04
CA ASP A 36 -10.57 3.34 -4.21
C ASP A 36 -11.26 2.04 -3.77
N ALA A 37 -12.57 2.12 -3.51
CA ALA A 37 -13.36 0.93 -3.26
C ALA A 37 -13.57 0.21 -4.61
N PRO A 38 -13.08 -1.03 -4.82
CA PRO A 38 -13.24 -1.68 -6.11
C PRO A 38 -14.72 -1.98 -6.37
N LEU A 39 -15.14 -1.72 -7.60
CA LEU A 39 -16.37 -2.25 -8.14
C LEU A 39 -16.31 -3.79 -8.08
N PRO A 40 -17.27 -4.47 -7.41
CA PRO A 40 -17.27 -5.93 -7.34
C PRO A 40 -17.35 -6.50 -8.76
N ARG A 41 -16.36 -7.32 -9.15
CA ARG A 41 -16.40 -8.04 -10.43
C ARG A 41 -17.37 -9.22 -10.30
N PRO A 42 -18.26 -9.44 -11.28
CA PRO A 42 -19.21 -10.55 -11.22
C PRO A 42 -18.44 -11.88 -11.31
N GLY A 43 -18.39 -12.63 -10.20
CA GLY A 43 -17.76 -13.94 -10.10
C GLY A 43 -16.88 -14.17 -8.87
N GLU A 44 -16.45 -13.11 -8.17
CA GLU A 44 -15.77 -13.24 -6.87
C GLU A 44 -16.81 -13.24 -5.74
N MET A 45 -17.23 -14.44 -5.31
CA MET A 45 -17.89 -14.61 -4.01
C MET A 45 -16.81 -14.48 -2.91
N GLY A 46 -16.54 -13.25 -2.48
CA GLY A 46 -15.66 -12.96 -1.36
C GLY A 46 -15.23 -11.50 -1.40
N SER A 47 -15.61 -10.74 -0.37
CA SER A 47 -15.40 -9.30 -0.15
C SER A 47 -14.62 -8.53 -1.21
N ALA A 48 -15.27 -7.54 -1.82
CA ALA A 48 -14.58 -6.46 -2.52
C ALA A 48 -13.43 -5.95 -1.63
N ALA A 49 -12.19 -6.20 -2.05
CA ALA A 49 -11.02 -5.83 -1.25
C ALA A 49 -10.77 -4.33 -1.45
N ASP A 50 -11.20 -3.50 -0.49
CA ASP A 50 -10.89 -2.07 -0.53
C ASP A 50 -9.41 -1.84 -0.85
N THR A 51 -9.15 -0.89 -1.75
CA THR A 51 -7.81 -0.59 -2.23
C THR A 51 -7.50 0.88 -1.98
N LEU A 52 -6.28 1.19 -1.58
CA LEU A 52 -5.81 2.54 -1.34
C LEU A 52 -4.85 2.94 -2.45
N MET A 53 -5.19 3.94 -3.24
CA MET A 53 -4.35 4.48 -4.28
C MET A 53 -3.55 5.67 -3.75
N VAL A 54 -2.25 5.70 -4.04
CA VAL A 54 -1.37 6.84 -3.74
C VAL A 54 -0.72 7.31 -5.03
N ALA A 55 -0.95 8.57 -5.37
CA ALA A 55 -0.33 9.21 -6.52
C ALA A 55 1.13 9.56 -6.21
N LEU A 56 2.07 8.90 -6.87
CA LEU A 56 3.50 9.12 -6.70
C LEU A 56 3.99 10.10 -7.75
N GLY A 57 4.54 11.22 -7.29
CA GLY A 57 5.18 12.23 -8.14
C GLY A 57 6.62 11.86 -8.47
N SER A 58 7.46 12.86 -8.69
CA SER A 58 8.92 12.69 -8.78
C SER A 58 9.49 12.10 -7.48
N GLY A 59 10.58 11.33 -7.59
CA GLY A 59 11.01 10.27 -6.67
C GLY A 59 11.26 10.58 -5.18
N GLY A 60 11.05 11.81 -4.70
CA GLY A 60 11.09 12.15 -3.27
C GLY A 60 9.91 11.60 -2.47
N VAL A 61 8.73 11.51 -3.10
CA VAL A 61 7.48 11.05 -2.47
C VAL A 61 7.55 9.57 -2.08
N VAL A 62 8.31 8.77 -2.83
CA VAL A 62 8.47 7.32 -2.60
C VAL A 62 9.19 7.06 -1.27
N SER A 63 10.22 7.85 -0.95
CA SER A 63 10.96 7.71 0.32
C SER A 63 10.08 8.07 1.52
N VAL A 64 9.29 9.14 1.43
CA VAL A 64 8.36 9.53 2.50
C VAL A 64 7.27 8.47 2.69
N LEU A 65 6.70 7.96 1.59
CA LEU A 65 5.74 6.87 1.62
C LEU A 65 6.33 5.61 2.28
N ALA A 66 7.56 5.22 1.91
CA ALA A 66 8.22 4.05 2.46
C ALA A 66 8.46 4.18 3.97
N ALA A 67 8.95 5.34 4.41
CA ALA A 67 9.17 5.64 5.83
C ALA A 67 7.85 5.62 6.62
N SER A 68 6.80 6.23 6.05
CA SER A 68 5.47 6.29 6.66
C SER A 68 4.83 4.92 6.77
N LEU A 69 4.92 4.09 5.73
CA LEU A 69 4.45 2.70 5.74
C LEU A 69 5.19 1.87 6.77
N LYS A 70 6.53 2.01 6.83
CA LYS A 70 7.35 1.31 7.84
C LYS A 70 6.93 1.73 9.25
N ALA A 71 6.72 3.03 9.50
CA ALA A 71 6.26 3.53 10.78
C ALA A 71 4.86 3.01 11.15
N TRP A 72 3.93 3.00 10.18
CA TRP A 72 2.58 2.45 10.37
C TRP A 72 2.64 0.97 10.71
N LEU A 73 3.32 0.15 9.90
CA LEU A 73 3.44 -1.30 10.08
C LEU A 73 4.23 -1.69 11.35
N ALA A 74 5.15 -0.83 11.81
CA ALA A 74 5.88 -1.04 13.06
C ALA A 74 5.02 -0.82 14.32
N GLN A 75 3.82 -0.24 14.20
CA GLN A 75 2.92 -0.08 15.34
C GLN A 75 2.48 -1.45 15.89
N PRO A 76 2.34 -1.59 17.22
CA PRO A 76 1.89 -2.83 17.84
C PRO A 76 0.46 -3.14 17.41
N ARG A 77 0.29 -4.24 16.66
CA ARG A 77 -1.00 -4.70 16.14
C ARG A 77 -1.36 -6.05 16.72
N ARG A 78 -2.66 -6.25 16.89
CA ARG A 78 -3.22 -7.55 17.33
C ARG A 78 -3.26 -8.59 16.20
N SER A 79 -3.24 -8.16 14.94
CA SER A 79 -3.49 -9.00 13.78
C SER A 79 -2.27 -9.06 12.86
N ASP A 80 -1.92 -10.25 12.39
CA ASP A 80 -0.89 -10.46 11.37
C ASP A 80 -1.48 -10.05 10.02
N ILE A 81 -1.25 -8.81 9.62
CA ILE A 81 -1.74 -8.29 8.34
C ILE A 81 -0.65 -8.37 7.27
N ARG A 82 -1.10 -8.55 6.03
CA ARG A 82 -0.25 -8.52 4.85
C ARG A 82 -0.69 -7.40 3.94
N LEU A 83 0.24 -6.50 3.63
CA LEU A 83 0.02 -5.37 2.75
C LEU A 83 0.46 -5.75 1.34
N LEU A 84 -0.49 -5.80 0.41
CA LEU A 84 -0.20 -5.98 -1.00
C LEU A 84 -0.02 -4.62 -1.64
N VAL A 85 1.15 -4.41 -2.21
CA VAL A 85 1.50 -3.23 -3.00
C VAL A 85 1.40 -3.62 -4.46
N GLN A 86 0.62 -2.89 -5.24
CA GLN A 86 0.49 -3.10 -6.67
C GLN A 86 0.91 -1.83 -7.41
N GLY A 87 1.92 -1.93 -8.26
CA GLY A 87 2.29 -0.86 -9.17
C GLY A 87 1.28 -0.70 -10.32
N GLU A 88 1.30 0.47 -10.98
CA GLU A 88 0.46 0.79 -12.16
C GLU A 88 0.55 -0.29 -13.25
N GLN A 89 1.71 -0.95 -13.36
CA GLN A 89 2.05 -1.93 -14.40
C GLN A 89 1.66 -3.37 -14.04
N GLY A 90 1.03 -3.58 -12.89
CA GLY A 90 0.49 -4.88 -12.47
C GLY A 90 1.43 -5.75 -11.64
N GLU A 91 2.67 -5.30 -11.38
CA GLU A 91 3.54 -5.93 -10.39
C GLU A 91 2.89 -5.85 -9.00
N LYS A 92 2.92 -6.97 -8.27
CA LYS A 92 2.38 -7.10 -6.92
C LYS A 92 3.45 -7.57 -5.97
N ILE A 93 3.67 -6.82 -4.91
CA ILE A 93 4.59 -7.15 -3.82
C ILE A 93 3.78 -7.33 -2.55
N GLU A 94 4.06 -8.38 -1.79
CA GLU A 94 3.44 -8.62 -0.49
C GLU A 94 4.43 -8.26 0.61
N ILE A 95 4.03 -7.36 1.50
CA ILE A 95 4.79 -6.92 2.67
C ILE A 95 4.09 -7.47 3.91
N GLU A 96 4.82 -8.20 4.75
CA GLU A 96 4.27 -8.73 5.98
C GLU A 96 4.56 -7.76 7.13
N ALA A 97 3.54 -7.35 7.89
CA ALA A 97 3.74 -6.42 9.02
C ALA A 97 4.80 -6.94 10.03
N LYS A 98 4.85 -8.26 10.26
CA LYS A 98 5.84 -8.92 11.11
C LYS A 98 7.28 -8.87 10.58
N ARG A 99 7.49 -8.62 9.27
CA ARG A 99 8.80 -8.58 8.62
C ARG A 99 9.22 -7.19 8.16
N VAL A 100 8.35 -6.18 8.28
CA VAL A 100 8.63 -4.79 7.89
C VAL A 100 9.94 -4.23 8.44
N GLY A 101 10.36 -4.63 9.65
CA GLY A 101 11.60 -4.17 10.27
C GLY A 101 12.87 -4.67 9.57
N ARG A 102 12.78 -5.81 8.86
CA ARG A 102 13.89 -6.40 8.07
C ARG A 102 13.73 -6.18 6.57
N GLU A 103 12.53 -5.89 6.10
CA GLU A 103 12.25 -5.63 4.70
C GLU A 103 12.64 -4.20 4.30
N ASP A 104 13.19 -4.07 3.09
CA ASP A 104 13.51 -2.78 2.49
C ASP A 104 12.29 -2.26 1.72
N ILE A 105 11.37 -1.64 2.45
CA ILE A 105 10.10 -1.15 1.89
C ILE A 105 10.33 -0.11 0.79
N GLU A 106 11.37 0.71 0.91
CA GLU A 106 11.71 1.69 -0.11
C GLU A 106 12.16 1.02 -1.40
N GLY A 107 13.09 0.07 -1.32
CA GLY A 107 13.56 -0.72 -2.46
C GLY A 107 12.41 -1.45 -3.13
N LEU A 108 11.57 -2.14 -2.37
CA LEU A 108 10.39 -2.83 -2.89
C LEU A 108 9.42 -1.87 -3.61
N LEU A 109 9.14 -0.69 -3.03
CA LEU A 109 8.32 0.32 -3.69
C LEU A 109 8.97 0.83 -4.97
N ARG A 110 10.28 1.06 -4.97
CA ARG A 110 11.01 1.46 -6.18
C ARG A 110 10.94 0.36 -7.23
N GLU A 111 11.14 -0.91 -6.86
CA GLU A 111 11.01 -2.05 -7.75
C GLU A 111 9.61 -2.11 -8.37
N ALA A 112 8.53 -2.04 -7.56
CA ALA A 112 7.15 -1.99 -8.04
C ALA A 112 6.87 -0.88 -9.07
N LEU A 113 7.58 0.25 -8.96
CA LEU A 113 7.46 1.38 -9.88
C LEU A 113 8.35 1.24 -11.12
N HIS A 114 9.49 0.54 -11.00
CA HIS A 114 10.49 0.40 -12.05
C HIS A 114 10.34 -0.88 -12.89
N ALA A 115 9.79 -1.96 -12.34
CA ALA A 115 9.58 -3.25 -12.98
C ALA A 115 8.64 -3.20 -14.19
N GLY A 116 8.03 -2.05 -14.45
CA GLY A 116 7.21 -1.75 -15.60
C GLY A 116 7.92 -1.44 -16.91
N ARG A 117 9.25 -1.58 -17.01
CA ARG A 117 9.99 -1.34 -18.26
C ARG A 117 10.42 -2.69 -18.88
N PRO A 118 9.63 -3.29 -19.79
CA PRO A 118 10.22 -4.21 -20.76
C PRO A 118 11.12 -3.37 -21.68
N GLU A 119 12.35 -3.84 -21.82
CA GLU A 119 13.33 -3.43 -22.83
C GLU A 119 12.87 -3.78 -24.25
#